data_AF-A0AAU5HGS4-F1
#
_entry.id   AF-A0AAU5HGS4-F1
#
_cell.length_a   1.000
_cell.length_b   1.000
_cell.length_c   1.000
_cell.angle_alpha   90.00
_cell.angle_beta   90.00
_cell.angle_gamma   90.00
#
_symmetry.space_group_name_H-M   'P 1'
#
loop_
_entity.id
_entity.type
_entity.pdbx_description
1 polymer ?
#
loop_
_entity_poly.entity_id
_entity_poly.type
_entity_poly.pdbx_seq_one_letter_code
_entity_poly.pdbx_strand_id
1 'polypeptide(L)'
;MKVGVARSAAVQWVAQHAQTDAGYRGAYFSGSTVGLSDDAELPASSDVDVFVVTTHDDPPAKTGKLRYQGALLEVSYLPWAELASADDVLASYHLAGSFRVDAIIDDPTGHLRKLHEHIAPRFAARSCVRRRCQDARRRIETRLAAIDISAPFHEQVNAWLFPTGVTCHLFLVAALRNPTVRLRYRAARDVLTDYGHLGLYPEILGLLGCSHLPAQRVQHHLRELTATFDATVQVARTPFFFSSDITPTSRPIGIDGSQSLIDSGDHREAVFWIIATFARCHTILATDAPQLHEALAPAFQAAVADLGISSTRDLLRRAAEVTRLLPRLWQTTEDVLTNNPNITE
;
A
#
# COMPACT_ATOMS: atom_id res chain seq x y z
N MET A 1 -12.85 13.60 -11.74
CA MET A 1 -11.77 14.23 -12.53
C MET A 1 -11.20 13.14 -13.40
N LYS A 2 -10.85 13.42 -14.65
CA LYS A 2 -10.26 12.41 -15.53
C LYS A 2 -8.81 12.08 -15.16
N VAL A 3 -8.41 10.82 -15.29
CA VAL A 3 -7.05 10.37 -15.00
C VAL A 3 -6.01 11.13 -15.83
N GLY A 4 -6.27 11.38 -17.12
CA GLY A 4 -5.34 12.11 -17.99
C GLY A 4 -5.10 13.56 -17.55
N VAL A 5 -6.14 14.22 -17.02
CA VAL A 5 -6.03 15.57 -16.45
C VAL A 5 -5.15 15.54 -15.20
N ALA A 6 -5.37 14.57 -14.32
CA ALA A 6 -4.58 14.43 -13.10
C ALA A 6 -3.11 14.09 -13.40
N ARG A 7 -2.84 13.22 -14.38
CA ARG A 7 -1.48 12.93 -14.86
C ARG A 7 -0.80 14.16 -15.48
N SER A 8 -1.54 14.95 -16.26
CA SER A 8 -1.01 16.19 -16.84
C SER A 8 -0.58 17.19 -15.75
N ALA A 9 -1.38 17.31 -14.67
CA ALA A 9 -1.02 18.10 -13.51
C ALA A 9 0.27 17.59 -12.84
N ALA A 10 0.42 16.27 -12.69
CA ALA A 10 1.63 15.66 -12.15
C ALA A 10 2.88 15.91 -13.03
N VAL A 11 2.75 15.79 -14.35
CA VAL A 11 3.83 16.08 -15.32
C VAL A 11 4.30 17.53 -15.17
N GLN A 12 3.36 18.48 -15.09
CA GLN A 12 3.69 19.89 -14.89
C GLN A 12 4.33 20.14 -13.53
N TRP A 13 3.86 19.46 -12.48
CA TRP A 13 4.47 19.56 -11.16
C TRP A 13 5.94 19.11 -11.18
N VAL A 14 6.23 17.95 -11.79
CA VAL A 14 7.59 17.41 -11.95
C VAL A 14 8.48 18.40 -12.70
N ALA A 15 8.00 18.96 -13.82
CA ALA A 15 8.78 19.91 -14.61
C ALA A 15 9.13 21.20 -13.85
N GLN A 16 8.22 21.68 -13.00
CA GLN A 16 8.40 22.94 -12.28
C GLN A 16 9.20 22.79 -10.98
N HIS A 17 9.11 21.64 -10.30
CA HIS A 17 9.62 21.50 -8.93
C HIS A 17 10.70 20.42 -8.77
N ALA A 18 10.58 19.30 -9.49
CA ALA A 18 11.51 18.18 -9.33
C ALA A 18 12.72 18.30 -10.27
N GLN A 19 12.50 18.67 -11.54
CA GLN A 19 13.55 18.77 -12.55
C GLN A 19 14.63 19.81 -12.23
N THR A 20 14.32 20.80 -11.39
CA THR A 20 15.27 21.85 -11.01
C THR A 20 16.33 21.38 -10.03
N ASP A 21 16.17 20.20 -9.42
CA ASP A 21 17.13 19.61 -8.49
C ASP A 21 18.31 18.97 -9.25
N ALA A 22 19.55 19.28 -8.85
CA ALA A 22 20.76 18.75 -9.51
C ALA A 22 20.90 17.21 -9.39
N GLY A 23 20.32 16.63 -8.34
CA GLY A 23 20.26 15.20 -8.11
C GLY A 23 19.13 14.49 -8.85
N TYR A 24 18.25 15.20 -9.55
CA TYR A 24 17.15 14.61 -10.31
C TYR A 24 17.63 13.71 -11.44
N ARG A 25 17.01 12.54 -11.63
CA ARG A 25 17.36 11.57 -12.67
C ARG A 25 16.19 11.06 -13.50
N GLY A 26 14.97 11.45 -13.16
CA GLY A 26 13.76 11.10 -13.88
C GLY A 26 12.57 10.98 -12.94
N ALA A 27 11.39 10.78 -13.52
CA ALA A 27 10.17 10.55 -12.78
C ALA A 27 9.22 9.60 -13.53
N TYR A 28 8.40 8.87 -12.79
CA TYR A 28 7.42 7.95 -13.36
C TYR A 28 6.20 7.81 -12.46
N PHE A 29 5.07 7.41 -13.07
CA PHE A 29 3.83 7.11 -12.37
C PHE A 29 3.86 5.73 -11.71
N SER A 30 3.24 5.63 -10.54
CA SER A 30 3.03 4.36 -9.84
C SER A 30 1.59 4.21 -9.36
N GLY A 31 1.36 3.16 -8.58
CA GLY A 31 0.10 2.91 -7.90
C GLY A 31 -1.08 2.69 -8.83
N SER A 32 -2.27 3.06 -8.36
CA SER A 32 -3.55 2.60 -8.93
C SER A 32 -3.90 3.19 -10.28
N THR A 33 -3.30 4.32 -10.63
CA THR A 33 -3.55 4.96 -11.93
C THR A 33 -2.79 4.27 -13.06
N VAL A 34 -1.72 3.51 -12.79
CA VAL A 34 -0.93 2.82 -13.81
C VAL A 34 -1.79 1.81 -14.57
N GLY A 35 -1.87 1.96 -15.90
CA GLY A 35 -2.68 1.12 -16.78
C GLY A 35 -4.14 1.54 -16.93
N LEU A 36 -4.58 2.61 -16.24
CA LEU A 36 -5.89 3.22 -16.52
C LEU A 36 -5.81 4.11 -17.77
N SER A 37 -6.91 4.11 -18.54
CA SER A 37 -7.14 5.06 -19.64
C SER A 37 -7.24 6.49 -19.11
N ASP A 38 -6.81 7.46 -19.90
CA ASP A 38 -6.89 8.88 -19.56
C ASP A 38 -8.34 9.37 -19.38
N ASP A 39 -9.31 8.73 -20.04
CA ASP A 39 -10.74 9.04 -19.94
C ASP A 39 -11.43 8.41 -18.73
N ALA A 40 -10.73 7.56 -17.97
CA ALA A 40 -11.28 6.97 -16.75
C ALA A 40 -11.52 8.07 -15.69
N GLU A 41 -12.56 7.89 -14.87
CA GLU A 41 -12.75 8.74 -13.69
C GLU A 41 -11.76 8.36 -12.60
N LEU A 42 -11.05 9.36 -12.07
CA LEU A 42 -10.27 9.25 -10.84
C LEU A 42 -11.20 9.46 -9.65
N PRO A 43 -11.36 8.46 -8.75
CA PRO A 43 -12.16 8.61 -7.55
C PRO A 43 -11.64 9.74 -6.65
N ALA A 44 -12.54 10.41 -5.92
CA ALA A 44 -12.15 11.49 -5.00
C ALA A 44 -11.25 11.01 -3.84
N SER A 45 -11.32 9.72 -3.51
CA SER A 45 -10.49 9.04 -2.52
C SER A 45 -9.19 8.47 -3.11
N SER A 46 -8.81 8.85 -4.32
CA SER A 46 -7.61 8.41 -5.02
C SER A 46 -6.66 9.57 -5.31
N ASP A 47 -5.38 9.25 -5.31
CA ASP A 47 -4.25 10.11 -5.64
C ASP A 47 -3.55 9.61 -6.91
N VAL A 48 -2.66 10.46 -7.44
CA VAL A 48 -1.70 10.10 -8.48
C VAL A 48 -0.33 9.93 -7.82
N ASP A 49 0.13 8.68 -7.74
CA ASP A 49 1.46 8.37 -7.21
C ASP A 49 2.55 8.73 -8.24
N VAL A 50 3.50 9.56 -7.80
CA VAL A 50 4.67 9.99 -8.59
C VAL A 50 5.93 9.60 -7.83
N PHE A 51 6.80 8.83 -8.48
CA PHE A 51 8.16 8.63 -8.01
C PHE A 51 9.11 9.58 -8.71
N VAL A 52 9.87 10.33 -7.92
CA VAL A 52 10.99 11.15 -8.37
C VAL A 52 12.28 10.40 -8.06
N VAL A 53 13.04 10.06 -9.10
CA VAL A 53 14.30 9.33 -8.96
C VAL A 53 15.43 10.31 -8.74
N THR A 54 16.25 10.07 -7.72
CA THR A 54 17.30 11.00 -7.30
C THR A 54 18.61 10.29 -6.98
N THR A 55 19.75 10.98 -7.11
CA THR A 55 21.07 10.45 -6.74
C THR A 55 21.34 10.39 -5.24
N HIS A 56 20.45 10.93 -4.42
CA HIS A 56 20.60 10.85 -2.96
C HIS A 56 20.33 9.41 -2.51
N ASP A 57 21.30 8.80 -1.84
CA ASP A 57 21.16 7.45 -1.27
C ASP A 57 20.13 7.42 -0.13
N ASP A 58 20.07 8.52 0.64
CA ASP A 58 19.02 8.79 1.63
C ASP A 58 18.28 10.07 1.22
N PRO A 59 17.26 9.96 0.36
CA PRO A 59 16.52 11.12 -0.12
C PRO A 59 15.78 11.80 1.03
N PRO A 60 15.48 13.12 0.90
CA PRO A 60 14.72 13.82 1.92
C PRO A 60 13.36 13.15 2.15
N ALA A 61 12.77 13.40 3.32
CA ALA A 61 11.41 12.95 3.63
C ALA A 61 10.46 13.28 2.48
N LYS A 62 9.58 12.34 2.13
CA LYS A 62 8.67 12.48 0.99
C LYS A 62 7.92 13.82 1.06
N THR A 63 7.83 14.53 -0.07
CA THR A 63 6.93 15.69 -0.19
C THR A 63 5.50 15.28 0.16
N GLY A 64 5.13 14.04 -0.16
CA GLY A 64 3.89 13.43 0.27
C GLY A 64 2.70 13.93 -0.55
N LYS A 65 1.56 14.10 0.13
CA LYS A 65 0.25 14.38 -0.46
C LYS A 65 0.02 15.87 -0.59
N LEU A 66 -0.11 16.35 -1.82
CA LEU A 66 -0.36 17.76 -2.11
C LEU A 66 -1.39 17.94 -3.23
N ARG A 67 -2.16 19.03 -3.15
CA ARG A 67 -3.06 19.41 -4.25
C ARG A 67 -2.33 20.29 -5.24
N TYR A 68 -2.35 19.91 -6.50
CA TYR A 68 -1.81 20.68 -7.60
C TYR A 68 -2.79 20.66 -8.77
N GLN A 69 -3.26 21.85 -9.20
CA GLN A 69 -4.26 22.02 -10.26
C GLN A 69 -5.52 21.15 -10.06
N GLY A 70 -5.96 21.01 -8.81
CA GLY A 70 -7.13 20.21 -8.43
C GLY A 70 -6.86 18.71 -8.30
N ALA A 71 -5.76 18.19 -8.84
CA ALA A 71 -5.33 16.81 -8.65
C ALA A 71 -4.66 16.63 -7.28
N LEU A 72 -4.83 15.47 -6.67
CA LEU A 72 -4.10 15.07 -5.47
C LEU A 72 -2.93 14.19 -5.88
N LEU A 73 -1.71 14.69 -5.65
CA LEU A 73 -0.47 13.99 -5.99
C LEU A 73 0.11 13.39 -4.71
N GLU A 74 0.59 12.15 -4.75
CA GLU A 74 1.48 11.58 -3.74
C GLU A 74 2.88 11.48 -4.34
N VAL A 75 3.77 12.39 -3.95
CA VAL A 75 5.16 12.42 -4.45
C VAL A 75 6.08 11.73 -3.46
N SER A 76 6.78 10.71 -3.95
CA SER A 76 7.80 9.96 -3.21
C SER A 76 9.14 10.04 -3.94
N TYR A 77 10.24 10.03 -3.19
CA TYR A 77 11.58 9.98 -3.75
C TYR A 77 12.09 8.54 -3.73
N LEU A 78 12.79 8.15 -4.79
CA LEU A 78 13.43 6.84 -4.92
C LEU A 78 14.93 7.02 -5.19
N PRO A 79 15.83 6.41 -4.41
CA PRO A 79 17.25 6.41 -4.71
C PRO A 79 17.52 5.76 -6.06
N TRP A 80 18.40 6.36 -6.86
CA TRP A 80 18.84 5.84 -8.14
C TRP A 80 19.37 4.40 -8.06
N ALA A 81 20.05 4.08 -6.95
CA ALA A 81 20.60 2.76 -6.69
C ALA A 81 19.54 1.64 -6.69
N GLU A 82 18.30 1.94 -6.29
CA GLU A 82 17.19 0.96 -6.30
C GLU A 82 16.77 0.57 -7.72
N LEU A 83 17.10 1.41 -8.71
CA LEU A 83 16.78 1.18 -10.11
C LEU A 83 17.98 0.74 -10.95
N ALA A 84 19.15 0.55 -10.35
CA ALA A 84 20.39 0.29 -11.08
C ALA A 84 20.35 -1.02 -11.90
N SER A 85 19.65 -2.04 -11.40
CA SER A 85 19.59 -3.39 -11.99
C SER A 85 18.20 -3.69 -12.52
N ALA A 86 18.09 -3.82 -13.85
CA ALA A 86 16.81 -4.10 -14.51
C ALA A 86 16.21 -5.45 -14.08
N ASP A 87 17.05 -6.44 -13.77
CA ASP A 87 16.60 -7.75 -13.28
C ASP A 87 16.10 -7.69 -11.84
N ASP A 88 16.71 -6.87 -10.98
CA ASP A 88 16.24 -6.68 -9.61
C ASP A 88 14.92 -5.90 -9.58
N VAL A 89 14.79 -4.88 -10.42
CA VAL A 89 13.51 -4.16 -10.62
C VAL A 89 12.45 -5.11 -11.15
N LEU A 90 12.76 -5.96 -12.13
CA LEU A 90 11.83 -6.96 -12.69
C LEU A 90 11.39 -8.01 -11.66
N ALA A 91 12.27 -8.36 -10.71
CA ALA A 91 12.00 -9.29 -9.62
C ALA A 91 11.27 -8.66 -8.42
N SER A 92 11.22 -7.33 -8.34
CA SER A 92 10.50 -6.60 -7.30
C SER A 92 9.00 -6.54 -7.59
N TYR A 93 8.17 -7.05 -6.67
CA TYR A 93 6.71 -7.09 -6.91
C TYR A 93 6.05 -5.69 -6.92
N HIS A 94 6.70 -4.69 -6.32
CA HIS A 94 6.15 -3.33 -6.16
C HIS A 94 6.79 -2.31 -7.10
N LEU A 95 7.98 -2.58 -7.65
CA LEU A 95 8.63 -1.68 -8.63
C LEU A 95 8.31 -2.07 -10.07
N ALA A 96 8.32 -3.37 -10.41
CA ALA A 96 8.18 -3.84 -11.79
C ALA A 96 6.89 -3.36 -12.46
N GLY A 97 5.81 -3.19 -11.68
CA GLY A 97 4.48 -2.83 -12.20
C GLY A 97 4.45 -1.52 -12.98
N SER A 98 5.23 -0.52 -12.54
CA SER A 98 5.32 0.78 -13.22
C SER A 98 6.00 0.69 -14.59
N PHE A 99 6.92 -0.26 -14.79
CA PHE A 99 7.70 -0.39 -16.03
C PHE A 99 7.10 -1.39 -17.01
N ARG A 100 6.00 -2.06 -16.66
CA ARG A 100 5.29 -2.98 -17.57
C ARG A 100 4.56 -2.25 -18.72
N VAL A 101 4.21 -0.99 -18.47
CA VAL A 101 3.65 -0.03 -19.43
C VAL A 101 4.54 1.20 -19.45
N ASP A 102 4.40 2.07 -20.44
CA ASP A 102 5.09 3.35 -20.45
C ASP A 102 4.43 4.32 -19.46
N ALA A 103 4.88 4.23 -18.20
CA ALA A 103 4.45 5.11 -17.11
C ALA A 103 5.45 6.25 -16.85
N ILE A 104 6.40 6.47 -17.76
CA ILE A 104 7.48 7.44 -17.58
C ILE A 104 6.93 8.85 -17.75
N ILE A 105 7.22 9.74 -16.78
CA ILE A 105 6.90 11.16 -16.86
C ILE A 105 8.01 11.90 -17.59
N ASP A 106 9.25 11.62 -17.18
CA ASP A 106 10.45 12.25 -17.71
C ASP A 106 11.69 11.38 -17.42
N ASP A 107 12.65 11.37 -18.35
CA ASP A 107 13.82 10.48 -18.31
C ASP A 107 15.04 11.11 -18.99
N PRO A 108 15.68 12.12 -18.35
CA PRO A 108 16.84 12.81 -18.92
C PRO A 108 18.07 11.90 -19.07
N THR A 109 18.09 10.76 -18.37
CA THR A 109 19.20 9.80 -18.40
C THR A 109 19.02 8.70 -19.46
N GLY A 110 17.80 8.50 -19.95
CA GLY A 110 17.42 7.36 -20.78
C GLY A 110 17.36 6.02 -20.03
N HIS A 111 17.56 5.99 -18.71
CA HIS A 111 17.61 4.76 -17.92
C HIS A 111 16.23 4.20 -17.61
N LEU A 112 15.24 5.06 -17.32
CA LEU A 112 13.87 4.60 -17.07
C LEU A 112 13.27 3.93 -18.31
N ARG A 113 13.60 4.45 -19.50
CA ARG A 113 13.21 3.86 -20.78
C ARG A 113 13.90 2.51 -21.02
N LYS A 114 15.19 2.39 -20.70
CA LYS A 114 15.89 1.09 -20.73
C LYS A 114 15.27 0.07 -19.78
N LEU A 115 14.85 0.49 -18.58
CA LEU A 115 14.13 -0.37 -17.65
C LEU A 115 12.80 -0.82 -18.25
N HIS A 116 12.01 0.10 -18.82
CA HIS A 116 10.77 -0.24 -19.51
C HIS A 116 10.99 -1.25 -20.65
N GLU A 117 11.95 -1.00 -21.53
CA GLU A 117 12.31 -1.88 -22.65
C GLU A 117 12.76 -3.28 -22.16
N HIS A 118 13.42 -3.36 -21.00
CA HIS A 118 13.80 -4.63 -20.39
C HIS A 118 12.62 -5.36 -19.74
N ILE A 119 11.78 -4.63 -19.02
CA ILE A 119 10.75 -5.19 -18.14
C ILE A 119 9.49 -5.53 -18.91
N ALA A 120 8.96 -4.63 -19.75
CA ALA A 120 7.68 -4.80 -20.43
C ALA A 120 7.55 -6.14 -21.18
N PRO A 121 8.49 -6.56 -22.06
CA PRO A 121 8.37 -7.83 -22.78
C PRO A 121 8.52 -9.07 -21.88
N ARG A 122 9.16 -8.93 -20.71
CA ARG A 122 9.44 -10.03 -19.77
C ARG A 122 8.49 -10.04 -18.58
N PHE A 123 7.63 -9.03 -18.46
CA PHE A 123 6.78 -8.85 -17.30
C PHE A 123 5.86 -10.07 -17.12
N ALA A 124 5.26 -10.57 -18.19
CA ALA A 124 4.38 -11.73 -18.13
C ALA A 124 5.10 -13.10 -18.12
N ALA A 125 6.43 -13.14 -18.27
CA ALA A 125 7.18 -14.39 -18.34
C ALA A 125 7.07 -15.17 -17.02
N ARG A 126 6.72 -16.46 -17.09
CA ARG A 126 6.43 -17.33 -15.94
C ARG A 126 7.52 -17.27 -14.87
N SER A 127 8.78 -17.39 -15.29
CA SER A 127 9.95 -17.30 -14.39
C SER A 127 10.06 -15.94 -13.69
N CYS A 128 9.70 -14.85 -14.36
CA CYS A 128 9.74 -13.49 -13.82
C CYS A 128 8.57 -13.23 -12.87
N VAL A 129 7.36 -13.68 -13.21
CA VAL A 129 6.19 -13.59 -12.31
C VAL A 129 6.47 -14.38 -11.03
N ARG A 130 6.99 -15.60 -11.15
CA ARG A 130 7.34 -16.44 -10.02
C ARG A 130 8.37 -15.78 -9.10
N ARG A 131 9.42 -15.15 -9.67
CA ARG A 131 10.40 -14.36 -8.89
C ARG A 131 9.75 -13.22 -8.10
N ARG A 132 8.79 -12.50 -8.71
CA ARG A 132 8.03 -11.46 -7.98
C ARG A 132 7.14 -12.02 -6.88
N CYS A 133 6.49 -13.17 -7.10
CA CYS A 133 5.75 -13.86 -6.04
C CYS A 133 6.68 -14.26 -4.88
N GLN A 134 7.89 -14.73 -5.19
CA GLN A 134 8.91 -15.05 -4.18
C GLN A 134 9.37 -13.79 -3.42
N ASP A 135 9.55 -12.66 -4.09
CA ASP A 135 9.85 -11.38 -3.43
C ASP A 135 8.75 -11.01 -2.41
N ALA A 136 7.48 -11.08 -2.82
CA ALA A 136 6.35 -10.81 -1.93
C ALA A 136 6.34 -11.76 -0.71
N ARG A 137 6.53 -13.07 -0.93
CA ARG A 137 6.61 -14.07 0.14
C ARG A 137 7.74 -13.77 1.11
N ARG A 138 8.95 -13.54 0.60
CA ARG A 138 10.14 -13.22 1.40
C ARG A 138 9.89 -11.99 2.26
N ARG A 139 9.23 -10.94 1.73
CA ARG A 139 8.91 -9.74 2.52
C ARG A 139 7.91 -10.01 3.65
N ILE A 140 6.97 -10.93 3.45
CA ILE A 140 6.06 -11.35 4.53
C ILE A 140 6.88 -12.02 5.64
N GLU A 141 7.69 -13.02 5.28
CA GLU A 141 8.49 -13.81 6.22
C GLU A 141 9.48 -12.93 6.99
N THR A 142 10.27 -12.09 6.30
CA THR A 142 11.31 -11.26 6.93
C THR A 142 10.72 -10.19 7.84
N ARG A 143 9.63 -9.52 7.42
CA ARG A 143 9.03 -8.44 8.22
C ARG A 143 8.28 -8.95 9.44
N LEU A 144 7.60 -10.10 9.34
CA LEU A 144 6.97 -10.72 10.50
C LEU A 144 8.00 -11.23 11.51
N ALA A 145 9.14 -11.73 11.05
CA ALA A 145 10.24 -12.15 11.92
C ALA A 145 10.95 -10.96 12.60
N ALA A 146 10.88 -9.77 12.00
CA ALA A 146 11.53 -8.56 12.47
C ALA A 146 10.64 -7.64 13.34
N ILE A 147 9.49 -8.14 13.84
CA ILE A 147 8.65 -7.36 14.75
C ILE A 147 9.43 -7.05 16.03
N ASP A 148 9.69 -5.77 16.27
CA ASP A 148 10.34 -5.30 17.49
C ASP A 148 9.34 -5.26 18.65
N ILE A 149 9.54 -6.14 19.62
CA ILE A 149 8.68 -6.25 20.80
C ILE A 149 8.88 -5.11 21.81
N SER A 150 9.95 -4.32 21.67
CA SER A 150 10.24 -3.16 22.52
C SER A 150 9.59 -1.86 22.01
N ALA A 151 9.16 -1.83 20.74
CA ALA A 151 8.47 -0.69 20.15
C ALA A 151 7.11 -0.43 20.83
N PRO A 152 6.57 0.80 20.79
CA PRO A 152 5.21 1.07 21.25
C PRO A 152 4.16 0.17 20.60
N PHE A 153 3.11 -0.20 21.34
CA PHE A 153 2.11 -1.17 20.87
C PHE A 153 1.49 -0.83 19.51
N HIS A 154 1.21 0.46 19.24
CA HIS A 154 0.65 0.90 17.97
C HIS A 154 1.63 0.71 16.78
N GLU A 155 2.94 0.79 17.02
CA GLU A 155 3.96 0.48 16.01
C GLU A 155 4.06 -1.03 15.77
N GLN A 156 4.00 -1.84 16.84
CA GLN A 156 3.95 -3.31 16.73
C GLN A 156 2.74 -3.77 15.90
N VAL A 157 1.58 -3.14 16.11
CA VAL A 157 0.37 -3.41 15.31
C VAL A 157 0.64 -3.15 13.83
N ASN A 158 1.24 -2.02 13.46
CA ASN A 158 1.61 -1.74 12.06
C ASN A 158 2.64 -2.75 11.51
N ALA A 159 3.65 -3.11 12.30
CA ALA A 159 4.68 -4.07 11.91
C ALA A 159 4.12 -5.47 11.58
N TRP A 160 3.04 -5.87 12.25
CA TRP A 160 2.28 -7.08 11.92
C TRP A 160 1.31 -6.88 10.74
N LEU A 161 0.56 -5.78 10.75
CA LEU A 161 -0.57 -5.55 9.88
C LEU A 161 -0.14 -5.45 8.40
N PHE A 162 0.93 -4.72 8.10
CA PHE A 162 1.42 -4.53 6.73
C PHE A 162 1.89 -5.82 6.06
N PRO A 163 2.81 -6.63 6.62
CA PRO A 163 3.18 -7.90 6.01
C PRO A 163 2.03 -8.90 5.96
N THR A 164 1.10 -8.89 6.92
CA THR A 164 -0.15 -9.67 6.82
C THR A 164 -0.95 -9.25 5.59
N GLY A 165 -0.99 -7.95 5.28
CA GLY A 165 -1.57 -7.40 4.07
C GLY A 165 -0.94 -7.88 2.75
N VAL A 166 0.37 -8.08 2.74
CA VAL A 166 1.14 -8.51 1.55
C VAL A 166 0.75 -9.93 1.12
N THR A 167 0.11 -10.73 1.98
CA THR A 167 -0.44 -12.05 1.57
C THR A 167 -1.36 -11.96 0.36
N CYS A 168 -2.15 -10.89 0.24
CA CYS A 168 -3.00 -10.65 -0.95
C CYS A 168 -2.16 -10.47 -2.21
N HIS A 169 -0.97 -9.89 -2.11
CA HIS A 169 -0.14 -9.57 -3.26
C HIS A 169 0.41 -10.82 -3.94
N LEU A 170 0.52 -11.95 -3.23
CA LEU A 170 0.90 -13.23 -3.83
C LEU A 170 -0.03 -13.59 -5.00
N PHE A 171 -1.35 -13.50 -4.77
CA PHE A 171 -2.36 -13.80 -5.79
C PHE A 171 -2.43 -12.73 -6.87
N LEU A 172 -2.35 -11.44 -6.47
CA LEU A 172 -2.42 -10.33 -7.42
C LEU A 172 -1.26 -10.38 -8.42
N VAL A 173 -0.04 -10.63 -7.93
CA VAL A 173 1.16 -10.73 -8.78
C VAL A 173 1.06 -11.92 -9.73
N ALA A 174 0.66 -13.10 -9.24
CA ALA A 174 0.44 -14.29 -10.07
C ALA A 174 -0.65 -14.07 -11.14
N ALA A 175 -1.68 -13.28 -10.81
CA ALA A 175 -2.74 -12.90 -11.74
C ALA A 175 -2.38 -11.71 -12.65
N LEU A 176 -1.14 -11.19 -12.60
CA LEU A 176 -0.69 -9.98 -13.32
C LEU A 176 -1.54 -8.72 -13.00
N ARG A 177 -2.20 -8.69 -11.84
CA ARG A 177 -2.93 -7.53 -11.35
C ARG A 177 -2.00 -6.61 -10.57
N ASN A 178 -2.18 -5.31 -10.72
CA ASN A 178 -1.39 -4.31 -10.02
C ASN A 178 -1.62 -4.44 -8.49
N PRO A 179 -0.59 -4.78 -7.68
CA PRO A 179 -0.75 -5.08 -6.25
C PRO A 179 -0.82 -3.79 -5.40
N THR A 180 -1.83 -2.96 -5.67
CA THR A 180 -2.06 -1.71 -4.93
C THR A 180 -2.58 -1.97 -3.53
N VAL A 181 -2.25 -1.09 -2.58
CA VAL A 181 -2.49 -1.37 -1.15
C VAL A 181 -3.97 -1.27 -0.78
N ARG A 182 -4.73 -0.32 -1.35
CA ARG A 182 -6.05 0.03 -0.78
C ARG A 182 -7.13 -1.02 -0.97
N LEU A 183 -7.29 -1.47 -2.21
CA LEU A 183 -8.35 -2.39 -2.60
C LEU A 183 -7.85 -3.84 -2.70
N ARG A 184 -6.67 -4.17 -2.18
CA ARG A 184 -6.04 -5.47 -2.39
C ARG A 184 -6.87 -6.67 -1.92
N TYR A 185 -7.64 -6.55 -0.83
CA TYR A 185 -8.47 -7.66 -0.35
C TYR A 185 -9.60 -7.95 -1.33
N ARG A 186 -10.29 -6.90 -1.80
CA ARG A 186 -11.30 -7.01 -2.85
C ARG A 186 -10.69 -7.56 -4.15
N ALA A 187 -9.56 -7.01 -4.59
CA ALA A 187 -8.89 -7.48 -5.79
C ALA A 187 -8.43 -8.94 -5.66
N ALA A 188 -7.99 -9.37 -4.47
CA ALA A 188 -7.62 -10.76 -4.19
C ALA A 188 -8.86 -11.66 -4.14
N ARG A 189 -9.99 -11.21 -3.60
CA ARG A 189 -11.28 -11.93 -3.68
C ARG A 189 -11.64 -12.21 -5.13
N ASP A 190 -11.50 -11.20 -5.99
CA ASP A 190 -11.81 -11.33 -7.41
C ASP A 190 -10.86 -12.36 -8.06
N VAL A 191 -9.55 -12.30 -7.82
CA VAL A 191 -8.59 -13.32 -8.31
C VAL A 191 -8.95 -14.72 -7.79
N LEU A 192 -9.18 -14.86 -6.48
CA LEU A 192 -9.51 -16.16 -5.90
C LEU A 192 -10.81 -16.72 -6.47
N THR A 193 -11.77 -15.85 -6.83
CA THR A 193 -13.01 -16.27 -7.51
C THR A 193 -12.71 -16.78 -8.91
N ASP A 194 -11.98 -15.98 -9.70
CA ASP A 194 -11.68 -16.29 -11.11
C ASP A 194 -10.91 -17.61 -11.29
N TYR A 195 -10.11 -17.99 -10.28
CA TYR A 195 -9.31 -19.21 -10.29
C TYR A 195 -9.88 -20.33 -9.39
N GLY A 196 -11.12 -20.23 -8.91
CA GLY A 196 -11.79 -21.33 -8.18
C GLY A 196 -11.31 -21.56 -6.74
N HIS A 197 -10.65 -20.57 -6.13
CA HIS A 197 -10.09 -20.60 -4.78
C HIS A 197 -10.81 -19.67 -3.79
N LEU A 198 -12.06 -19.26 -4.06
CA LEU A 198 -12.83 -18.33 -3.21
C LEU A 198 -12.91 -18.77 -1.74
N GLY A 199 -12.89 -20.08 -1.47
CA GLY A 199 -12.88 -20.63 -0.09
C GLY A 199 -11.70 -20.16 0.78
N LEU A 200 -10.61 -19.68 0.16
CA LEU A 200 -9.46 -19.13 0.88
C LEU A 200 -9.68 -17.68 1.35
N TYR A 201 -10.65 -16.96 0.77
CA TYR A 201 -10.87 -15.55 1.06
C TYR A 201 -11.23 -15.28 2.54
N PRO A 202 -12.15 -16.02 3.17
CA PRO A 202 -12.43 -15.87 4.60
C PRO A 202 -11.21 -16.13 5.49
N GLU A 203 -10.31 -17.02 5.09
CA GLU A 203 -9.08 -17.31 5.85
C GLU A 203 -8.09 -16.15 5.79
N ILE A 204 -7.96 -15.49 4.64
CA ILE A 204 -7.13 -14.29 4.47
C ILE A 204 -7.68 -13.13 5.32
N LEU A 205 -8.99 -12.94 5.37
CA LEU A 205 -9.61 -11.98 6.31
C LEU A 205 -9.44 -12.44 7.77
N GLY A 206 -9.43 -13.75 8.01
CA GLY A 206 -9.17 -14.35 9.32
C GLY A 206 -7.76 -14.05 9.84
N LEU A 207 -6.77 -13.94 8.95
CA LEU A 207 -5.42 -13.49 9.32
C LEU A 207 -5.40 -12.07 9.88
N LEU A 208 -6.30 -11.19 9.43
CA LEU A 208 -6.50 -9.85 10.02
C LEU A 208 -7.36 -9.88 11.30
N GLY A 209 -8.01 -11.00 11.61
CA GLY A 209 -8.99 -11.10 12.69
C GLY A 209 -10.35 -10.48 12.37
N CYS A 210 -10.64 -10.11 11.11
CA CYS A 210 -11.86 -9.39 10.74
C CYS A 210 -12.92 -10.22 10.00
N SER A 211 -12.71 -11.54 9.82
CA SER A 211 -13.60 -12.41 9.03
C SER A 211 -15.06 -12.44 9.52
N HIS A 212 -15.29 -12.17 10.82
CA HIS A 212 -16.61 -12.19 11.44
C HIS A 212 -17.05 -10.84 12.01
N LEU A 213 -16.28 -9.77 11.79
CA LEU A 213 -16.66 -8.45 12.29
C LEU A 213 -17.90 -7.94 11.56
N PRO A 214 -18.95 -7.50 12.30
CA PRO A 214 -20.15 -6.95 11.69
C PRO A 214 -19.91 -5.50 11.24
N ALA A 215 -20.57 -5.09 10.15
CA ALA A 215 -20.46 -3.74 9.58
C ALA A 215 -20.71 -2.63 10.62
N GLN A 216 -21.68 -2.81 11.53
CA GLN A 216 -21.96 -1.85 12.60
C GLN A 216 -20.74 -1.59 13.49
N ARG A 217 -19.94 -2.63 13.78
CA ARG A 217 -18.76 -2.51 14.63
C ARG A 217 -17.62 -1.84 13.89
N VAL A 218 -17.41 -2.17 12.62
CA VAL A 218 -16.45 -1.47 11.75
C VAL A 218 -16.81 0.02 11.62
N GLN A 219 -18.10 0.33 11.43
CA GLN A 219 -18.60 1.70 11.35
C GLN A 219 -18.35 2.48 12.65
N HIS A 220 -18.49 1.83 13.81
CA HIS A 220 -18.14 2.44 15.09
C HIS A 220 -16.64 2.77 15.15
N HIS A 221 -15.76 1.83 14.80
CA HIS A 221 -14.32 2.07 14.78
C HIS A 221 -13.91 3.16 13.80
N LEU A 222 -14.58 3.29 12.65
CA LEU A 222 -14.35 4.38 11.72
C LEU A 222 -14.73 5.74 12.31
N ARG A 223 -15.82 5.84 13.08
CA ARG A 223 -16.19 7.09 13.78
C ARG A 223 -15.16 7.47 14.83
N GLU A 224 -14.73 6.50 15.64
CA GLU A 224 -13.67 6.71 16.63
C GLU A 224 -12.36 7.15 15.95
N LEU A 225 -11.96 6.47 14.87
CA LEU A 225 -10.80 6.87 14.06
C LEU A 225 -10.95 8.29 13.54
N THR A 226 -12.13 8.66 13.06
CA THR A 226 -12.37 10.00 12.52
C THR A 226 -12.12 11.06 13.58
N ALA A 227 -12.63 10.86 14.81
CA ALA A 227 -12.37 11.77 15.92
C ALA A 227 -10.88 11.82 16.30
N THR A 228 -10.20 10.67 16.34
CA THR A 228 -8.76 10.60 16.59
C THR A 228 -7.96 11.30 15.51
N PHE A 229 -8.27 11.07 14.23
CA PHE A 229 -7.62 11.68 13.08
C PHE A 229 -7.74 13.21 13.12
N ASP A 230 -8.97 13.71 13.31
CA ASP A 230 -9.24 15.15 13.33
C ASP A 230 -8.50 15.83 14.49
N ALA A 231 -8.38 15.16 15.65
CA ALA A 231 -7.58 15.64 16.78
C ALA A 231 -6.07 15.59 16.50
N THR A 232 -5.55 14.51 15.90
CA THR A 232 -4.14 14.36 15.54
C THR A 232 -3.69 15.44 14.57
N VAL A 233 -4.51 15.76 13.56
CA VAL A 233 -4.22 16.79 12.56
C VAL A 233 -3.96 18.17 13.20
N GLN A 234 -4.60 18.50 14.32
CA GLN A 234 -4.40 19.78 15.00
C GLN A 234 -3.08 19.90 15.75
N VAL A 235 -2.47 18.77 16.11
CA VAL A 235 -1.28 18.73 16.98
C VAL A 235 -0.02 18.24 16.27
N ALA A 236 -0.16 17.62 15.09
CA ALA A 236 0.94 17.06 14.32
C ALA A 236 2.01 18.10 13.96
N ARG A 237 3.25 17.84 14.37
CA ARG A 237 4.42 18.69 14.14
C ARG A 237 5.63 17.89 13.70
N THR A 238 5.83 16.71 14.30
CA THR A 238 6.98 15.88 14.01
C THR A 238 6.81 15.21 12.63
N PRO A 239 7.80 15.31 11.73
CA PRO A 239 7.74 14.63 10.44
C PRO A 239 8.00 13.13 10.62
N PHE A 240 7.10 12.32 10.05
CA PHE A 240 7.21 10.89 9.88
C PHE A 240 7.09 10.56 8.40
N PHE A 241 7.63 9.41 7.97
CA PHE A 241 7.57 8.98 6.56
C PHE A 241 6.14 8.81 6.01
N PHE A 242 5.13 8.76 6.89
CA PHE A 242 3.71 8.69 6.55
C PHE A 242 2.93 9.97 6.90
N SER A 243 3.57 11.06 7.36
CA SER A 243 2.86 12.25 7.87
C SER A 243 1.84 12.82 6.88
N SER A 244 2.11 12.72 5.58
CA SER A 244 1.16 13.19 4.57
C SER A 244 -0.16 12.41 4.52
N ASP A 245 -0.21 11.21 5.09
CA ASP A 245 -1.44 10.44 5.22
C ASP A 245 -2.35 10.97 6.35
N ILE A 246 -1.83 11.81 7.24
CA ILE A 246 -2.54 12.40 8.37
C ILE A 246 -2.56 13.93 8.21
N THR A 247 -3.34 14.41 7.24
CA THR A 247 -3.52 15.85 6.97
C THR A 247 -4.97 16.14 6.60
N PRO A 248 -5.44 17.41 6.64
CA PRO A 248 -6.76 17.76 6.12
C PRO A 248 -6.96 17.32 4.66
N THR A 249 -5.90 17.44 3.85
CA THR A 249 -5.91 17.11 2.42
C THR A 249 -6.11 15.62 2.16
N SER A 250 -5.52 14.75 3.00
CA SER A 250 -5.59 13.29 2.86
C SER A 250 -6.74 12.64 3.62
N ARG A 251 -7.48 13.41 4.44
CA ARG A 251 -8.66 12.93 5.16
C ARG A 251 -9.66 12.17 4.28
N PRO A 252 -10.04 12.64 3.06
CA PRO A 252 -10.97 11.89 2.21
C PRO A 252 -10.43 10.53 1.75
N ILE A 253 -9.11 10.38 1.62
CA ILE A 253 -8.49 9.10 1.26
C ILE A 253 -8.60 8.11 2.42
N GLY A 254 -8.27 8.55 3.63
CA GLY A 254 -8.25 7.70 4.82
C GLY A 254 -9.65 7.36 5.35
N ILE A 255 -10.49 8.39 5.52
CA ILE A 255 -11.80 8.29 6.16
C ILE A 255 -12.88 7.95 5.13
N ASP A 256 -13.10 8.79 4.12
CA ASP A 256 -14.20 8.62 3.17
C ASP A 256 -13.98 7.38 2.27
N GLY A 257 -12.73 7.04 1.97
CA GLY A 257 -12.38 5.79 1.30
C GLY A 257 -12.73 4.54 2.13
N SER A 258 -12.59 4.61 3.46
CA SER A 258 -13.03 3.53 4.36
C SER A 258 -14.55 3.49 4.50
N GLN A 259 -15.21 4.65 4.55
CA GLN A 259 -16.67 4.74 4.57
C GLN A 259 -17.28 4.12 3.30
N SER A 260 -16.72 4.44 2.14
CA SER A 260 -17.19 3.92 0.84
C SER A 260 -17.13 2.39 0.78
N LEU A 261 -16.10 1.77 1.37
CA LEU A 261 -16.01 0.31 1.48
C LEU A 261 -17.09 -0.27 2.39
N ILE A 262 -17.39 0.39 3.51
CA ILE A 262 -18.45 -0.05 4.41
C ILE A 262 -19.82 0.03 3.71
N ASP A 263 -20.08 1.15 3.04
CA ASP A 263 -21.34 1.40 2.32
C ASP A 263 -21.55 0.41 1.17
N SER A 264 -20.48 -0.04 0.51
CA SER A 264 -20.54 -1.06 -0.55
C SER A 264 -20.62 -2.50 -0.03
N GLY A 265 -20.66 -2.71 1.28
CA GLY A 265 -20.69 -4.03 1.92
C GLY A 265 -19.31 -4.66 2.13
N ASP A 266 -18.23 -4.04 1.66
CA ASP A 266 -16.82 -4.45 1.83
C ASP A 266 -16.23 -3.93 3.17
N HIS A 267 -17.03 -3.96 4.24
CA HIS A 267 -16.66 -3.45 5.56
C HIS A 267 -15.46 -4.15 6.20
N ARG A 268 -15.21 -5.44 5.89
CA ARG A 268 -14.08 -6.19 6.48
C ARG A 268 -12.76 -5.77 5.88
N GLU A 269 -12.79 -5.35 4.63
CA GLU A 269 -11.68 -4.85 3.84
C GLU A 269 -11.27 -3.44 4.33
N ALA A 270 -12.24 -2.65 4.81
CA ALA A 270 -11.97 -1.34 5.43
C ALA A 270 -11.15 -1.44 6.72
N VAL A 271 -11.23 -2.56 7.45
CA VAL A 271 -10.55 -2.75 8.76
C VAL A 271 -9.05 -2.52 8.67
N PHE A 272 -8.39 -3.00 7.61
CA PHE A 272 -6.95 -2.79 7.45
C PHE A 272 -6.59 -1.29 7.51
N TRP A 273 -7.32 -0.46 6.78
CA TRP A 273 -7.03 0.97 6.73
C TRP A 273 -7.43 1.70 7.99
N ILE A 274 -8.52 1.29 8.63
CA ILE A 274 -8.94 1.85 9.90
C ILE A 274 -7.81 1.68 10.93
N ILE A 275 -7.30 0.44 11.08
CA ILE A 275 -6.26 0.13 12.05
C ILE A 275 -4.91 0.77 11.69
N ALA A 276 -4.51 0.72 10.41
CA ALA A 276 -3.27 1.35 9.97
C ALA A 276 -3.27 2.87 10.21
N THR A 277 -4.41 3.53 9.96
CA THR A 277 -4.55 4.98 10.15
C THR A 277 -4.59 5.33 11.64
N PHE A 278 -5.31 4.55 12.46
CA PHE A 278 -5.28 4.67 13.91
C PHE A 278 -3.85 4.59 14.45
N ALA A 279 -3.11 3.56 14.06
CA ALA A 279 -1.75 3.34 14.55
C ALA A 279 -0.84 4.51 14.19
N ARG A 280 -0.94 5.05 12.97
CA ARG A 280 -0.22 6.26 12.53
C ARG A 280 -0.61 7.50 13.33
N CYS A 281 -1.89 7.68 13.62
CA CYS A 281 -2.36 8.76 14.49
C CYS A 281 -1.73 8.63 15.89
N HIS A 282 -1.70 7.42 16.45
CA HIS A 282 -1.11 7.17 17.75
C HIS A 282 0.40 7.35 17.79
N THR A 283 1.13 7.06 16.71
CA THR A 283 2.56 7.41 16.59
C THR A 283 2.76 8.92 16.70
N ILE A 284 1.99 9.71 15.94
CA ILE A 284 2.07 11.17 15.99
C ILE A 284 1.69 11.69 17.39
N LEU A 285 0.56 11.24 17.94
CA LEU A 285 0.09 11.68 19.25
C LEU A 285 1.07 11.34 20.37
N ALA A 286 1.70 10.16 20.33
CA ALA A 286 2.68 9.76 21.34
C ALA A 286 3.88 10.71 21.39
N THR A 287 4.28 11.27 20.25
CA THR A 287 5.38 12.23 20.15
C THR A 287 4.93 13.67 20.42
N ASP A 288 3.86 14.11 19.78
CA ASP A 288 3.50 15.53 19.70
C ASP A 288 2.47 15.97 20.76
N ALA A 289 1.69 15.04 21.32
CA ALA A 289 0.65 15.33 22.32
C ALA A 289 0.38 14.13 23.26
N PRO A 290 1.32 13.77 24.16
CA PRO A 290 1.21 12.54 24.99
C PRO A 290 -0.06 12.44 25.84
N GLN A 291 -0.57 13.55 26.39
CA GLN A 291 -1.82 13.53 27.17
C GLN A 291 -3.03 13.21 26.29
N LEU A 292 -3.04 13.70 25.04
CA LEU A 292 -4.09 13.40 24.07
C LEU A 292 -3.96 11.95 23.55
N HIS A 293 -2.73 11.45 23.41
CA HIS A 293 -2.46 10.05 23.12
C HIS A 293 -3.12 9.13 24.15
N GLU A 294 -2.89 9.38 25.45
CA GLU A 294 -3.48 8.60 26.55
C GLU A 294 -5.01 8.67 26.54
N ALA A 295 -5.58 9.86 26.32
CA ALA A 295 -7.03 10.05 26.30
C ALA A 295 -7.73 9.30 25.14
N LEU A 296 -7.07 9.20 23.98
CA LEU A 296 -7.63 8.56 22.78
C LEU A 296 -7.24 7.08 22.64
N ALA A 297 -6.26 6.60 23.41
CA ALA A 297 -5.77 5.22 23.35
C ALA A 297 -6.85 4.13 23.55
N PRO A 298 -7.87 4.30 24.42
CA PRO A 298 -8.89 3.27 24.62
C PRO A 298 -9.65 2.90 23.34
N ALA A 299 -9.92 3.87 22.46
CA ALA A 299 -10.64 3.62 21.21
C ALA A 299 -9.81 2.75 20.24
N PHE A 300 -8.52 3.06 20.11
CA PHE A 300 -7.60 2.24 19.32
C PHE A 300 -7.45 0.83 19.89
N GLN A 301 -7.27 0.72 21.21
CA GLN A 301 -7.16 -0.57 21.88
C GLN A 301 -8.43 -1.42 21.69
N ALA A 302 -9.62 -0.83 21.76
CA ALA A 302 -10.89 -1.52 21.49
C ALA A 302 -10.98 -2.01 20.04
N ALA A 303 -10.53 -1.19 19.07
CA ALA A 303 -10.51 -1.59 17.66
C ALA A 303 -9.55 -2.75 17.38
N VAL A 304 -8.38 -2.75 18.01
CA VAL A 304 -7.39 -3.84 17.89
C VAL A 304 -7.82 -5.09 18.66
N ALA A 305 -8.47 -4.94 19.82
CA ALA A 305 -9.00 -6.05 20.62
C ALA A 305 -10.08 -6.84 19.87
N ASP A 306 -10.91 -6.17 19.07
CA ASP A 306 -11.90 -6.84 18.20
C ASP A 306 -11.25 -7.70 17.10
N LEU A 307 -9.97 -7.48 16.78
CA LEU A 307 -9.19 -8.38 15.93
C LEU A 307 -8.61 -9.58 16.70
N GLY A 308 -8.95 -9.72 17.98
CA GLY A 308 -8.41 -10.72 18.89
C GLY A 308 -6.97 -10.44 19.32
N ILE A 309 -6.60 -9.15 19.40
CA ILE A 309 -5.26 -8.70 19.77
C ILE A 309 -5.37 -7.73 20.95
N SER A 310 -4.92 -8.13 22.13
CA SER A 310 -4.88 -7.24 23.31
C SER A 310 -3.48 -7.11 23.90
N SER A 311 -2.48 -7.73 23.28
CA SER A 311 -1.11 -7.79 23.77
C SER A 311 -0.10 -8.05 22.66
N THR A 312 1.18 -7.78 22.94
CA THR A 312 2.30 -8.20 22.08
C THR A 312 2.31 -9.71 21.83
N ARG A 313 1.93 -10.51 22.83
CA ARG A 313 1.82 -11.97 22.69
C ARG A 313 0.80 -12.37 21.62
N ASP A 314 -0.33 -11.67 21.55
CA ASP A 314 -1.34 -11.91 20.51
C ASP A 314 -0.82 -11.52 19.13
N LEU A 315 -0.09 -10.41 19.00
CA LEU A 315 0.55 -10.02 17.73
C LEU A 315 1.51 -11.09 17.24
N LEU A 316 2.38 -11.61 18.11
CA LEU A 316 3.32 -12.68 17.75
C LEU A 316 2.59 -13.98 17.38
N ARG A 317 1.49 -14.30 18.06
CA ARG A 317 0.61 -15.42 17.69
C ARG A 317 0.01 -15.22 16.30
N ARG A 318 -0.52 -14.03 16.01
CA ARG A 318 -1.08 -13.68 14.69
C ARG A 318 -0.01 -13.73 13.60
N ALA A 319 1.20 -13.24 13.85
CA ALA A 319 2.33 -13.36 12.93
C ALA A 319 2.66 -14.83 12.63
N ALA A 320 2.68 -15.70 13.66
CA ALA A 320 2.89 -17.13 13.48
C ALA A 320 1.75 -17.82 12.69
N GLU A 321 0.50 -17.38 12.87
CA GLU A 321 -0.64 -17.85 12.07
C GLU A 321 -0.47 -17.53 10.59
N VAL A 322 -0.02 -16.31 10.26
CA VAL A 322 0.30 -15.93 8.86
C VAL A 322 1.38 -16.86 8.31
N THR A 323 2.50 -17.02 9.02
CA THR A 323 3.61 -17.88 8.59
C THR A 323 3.16 -19.33 8.38
N ARG A 324 2.27 -19.86 9.23
CA ARG A 324 1.73 -21.22 9.11
C ARG A 324 0.83 -21.38 7.88
N LEU A 325 0.11 -20.34 7.47
CA LEU A 325 -0.75 -20.39 6.30
C LEU A 325 0.02 -20.19 4.98
N LEU A 326 1.22 -19.58 5.02
CA LEU A 326 2.01 -19.26 3.81
C LEU A 326 2.22 -20.43 2.85
N PRO A 327 2.53 -21.67 3.28
CA PRO A 327 2.66 -22.79 2.34
C PRO A 327 1.40 -23.04 1.50
N ARG A 328 0.21 -22.88 2.10
CA ARG A 328 -1.07 -23.02 1.39
C ARG A 328 -1.33 -21.83 0.47
N LEU A 329 -1.03 -20.61 0.93
CA LEU A 329 -1.13 -19.42 0.06
C LEU A 329 -0.19 -19.55 -1.14
N TRP A 330 1.00 -20.10 -0.94
CA TRP A 330 1.98 -20.35 -1.99
C TRP A 330 1.47 -21.38 -3.01
N GLN A 331 0.87 -22.49 -2.56
CA GLN A 331 0.27 -23.47 -3.47
C GLN A 331 -0.79 -22.82 -4.36
N THR A 332 -1.73 -22.07 -3.77
CA THR A 332 -2.74 -21.33 -4.54
C THR A 332 -2.13 -20.29 -5.47
N THR A 333 -1.01 -19.68 -5.08
CA THR A 333 -0.29 -18.71 -5.93
C THR A 333 0.33 -19.39 -7.16
N GLU A 334 0.92 -20.58 -7.00
CA GLU A 334 1.45 -21.38 -8.10
C GLU A 334 0.33 -21.93 -8.99
N ASP A 335 -0.83 -22.27 -8.42
CA ASP A 335 -2.01 -22.68 -9.19
C ASP A 335 -2.54 -21.52 -10.05
N VAL A 336 -2.67 -20.32 -9.49
CA VAL A 336 -3.03 -19.11 -10.25
C VAL A 336 -2.00 -18.83 -11.35
N LEU A 337 -0.71 -18.91 -11.04
CA LEU A 337 0.38 -18.71 -11.99
C LEU A 337 0.33 -19.71 -13.15
N THR A 338 0.04 -20.98 -12.86
CA THR A 338 0.02 -22.05 -13.87
C THR A 338 -1.19 -21.92 -14.79
N ASN A 339 -2.33 -21.47 -14.26
CA ASN A 339 -3.60 -21.40 -15.00
C ASN A 339 -3.88 -20.02 -15.60
N ASN A 340 -3.00 -19.02 -15.42
CA ASN A 340 -3.20 -17.69 -15.96
C ASN A 340 -2.86 -17.66 -17.46
N PRO A 341 -3.85 -17.47 -18.36
CA PRO A 341 -3.62 -17.52 -19.80
C PRO A 341 -2.78 -16.35 -20.33
N ASN A 342 -2.60 -15.29 -19.53
CA ASN A 342 -1.77 -14.14 -19.89
C ASN A 342 -0.30 -14.31 -19.50
N ILE A 343 0.06 -15.40 -18.82
CA ILE A 343 1.45 -15.72 -18.51
C ILE A 343 2.09 -16.36 -19.74
N THR A 344 3.27 -15.87 -20.11
CA THR A 344 4.08 -16.42 -21.21
C THR A 344 5.14 -17.36 -20.65
N GLU A 345 5.58 -18.35 -21.43
CA GLU A 345 6.68 -19.24 -21.04
C GLU A 345 8.03 -18.51 -20.96
#